data_AF-U1PI97-F1
#
_entry.id   AF-U1PI97-F1
#
_cell.length_a   1.000
_cell.length_b   1.000
_cell.length_c   1.000
_cell.angle_alpha   90.00
_cell.angle_beta   90.00
_cell.angle_gamma   90.00
#
_symmetry.space_group_name_H-M   'P 1'
#
loop_
_entity.id
_entity.type
_entity.pdbx_description
1 polymer ?
#
loop_
_entity_poly.entity_id
_entity_poly.type
_entity_poly.pdbx_seq_one_letter_code
_entity_poly.pdbx_strand_id
1 'polypeptide(L)'
;MTGDTNYAQGALLGLACGDALGRPVEFRSPSGIEAEHGRVTEMLGNGAHRQPAGTVTDDTEMALCIAHSLVERGGFDPGDIADRFVGWYESGPFDIGSMTRQSIRRLRDGTSWTAAGQSVWESSPVRRGQTPATGA
;
A
#
# COMPACT_ATOMS: atom_id res chain seq x y z
N MET A 1 -19.61 32.15 -0.37
CA MET A 1 -19.63 30.69 -0.13
C MET A 1 -18.28 30.32 0.47
N THR A 2 -18.18 30.25 1.79
CA THR A 2 -17.04 29.62 2.47
C THR A 2 -17.29 28.12 2.42
N GLY A 3 -16.71 27.45 1.43
CA GLY A 3 -16.84 26.00 1.30
C GLY A 3 -16.10 25.34 2.46
N ASP A 4 -16.81 24.58 3.29
CA ASP A 4 -16.17 23.71 4.26
C ASP A 4 -15.34 22.67 3.51
N THR A 5 -14.03 22.88 3.46
CA THR A 5 -13.09 21.91 2.91
C THR A 5 -13.12 20.67 3.80
N ASN A 6 -13.76 19.60 3.34
CA ASN A 6 -13.72 18.31 4.01
C ASN A 6 -12.34 17.68 3.80
N TYR A 7 -11.40 18.01 4.69
CA TYR A 7 -10.01 17.53 4.63
C TYR A 7 -9.92 16.01 4.68
N ALA A 8 -10.84 15.32 5.37
CA ALA A 8 -10.85 13.87 5.42
C ALA A 8 -11.19 13.27 4.06
N GLN A 9 -12.21 13.80 3.39
CA GLN A 9 -12.55 13.39 2.02
C GLN A 9 -11.43 13.74 1.04
N GLY A 10 -10.84 14.93 1.17
CA GLY A 10 -9.69 15.35 0.36
C GLY A 10 -8.47 14.44 0.53
N ALA A 11 -8.20 13.96 1.75
CA ALA A 11 -7.11 13.04 2.01
C ALA A 11 -7.32 11.67 1.35
N LEU A 12 -8.52 11.08 1.46
CA LEU A 12 -8.82 9.77 0.86
C LEU A 12 -8.86 9.83 -0.67
N LEU A 13 -9.46 10.89 -1.24
CA LEU A 13 -9.45 11.09 -2.70
C LEU A 13 -8.04 11.42 -3.20
N GLY A 14 -7.27 12.21 -2.45
CA GLY A 14 -5.89 12.53 -2.77
C GLY A 14 -4.99 11.29 -2.78
N LEU A 15 -5.18 10.37 -1.83
CA LEU A 15 -4.50 9.06 -1.80
C LEU A 15 -4.80 8.28 -3.08
N ALA A 16 -6.09 8.07 -3.39
CA ALA A 16 -6.50 7.29 -4.57
C ALA A 16 -6.02 7.92 -5.89
N CYS A 17 -6.09 9.25 -6.00
CA CYS A 17 -5.56 9.96 -7.16
C CYS A 17 -4.04 9.84 -7.27
N GLY A 18 -3.30 9.97 -6.16
CA GLY A 18 -1.84 9.87 -6.15
C GLY A 18 -1.34 8.47 -6.51
N ASP A 19 -1.98 7.46 -5.94
CA ASP A 19 -1.78 6.04 -6.26
C ASP A 19 -1.99 5.80 -7.77
N ALA A 20 -3.20 6.08 -8.28
CA ALA A 20 -3.53 5.80 -9.68
C ALA A 20 -2.67 6.60 -10.68
N LEU A 21 -2.22 7.81 -10.32
CA LEU A 21 -1.33 8.64 -11.13
C LEU A 21 0.12 8.09 -11.14
N GLY A 22 0.58 7.55 -10.02
CA GLY A 22 1.94 7.02 -9.85
C GLY A 22 2.13 5.61 -10.42
N ARG A 23 1.11 4.75 -10.31
CA ARG A 23 1.15 3.34 -10.73
C ARG A 23 1.75 3.09 -12.12
N PRO A 24 1.41 3.83 -13.19
CA PRO A 24 1.93 3.54 -14.53
C PRO A 24 3.45 3.73 -14.66
N VAL A 25 4.04 4.55 -13.81
CA VAL A 25 5.47 4.89 -13.80
C VAL A 25 6.24 4.28 -12.63
N GLU A 26 5.63 3.32 -11.91
CA GLU A 26 6.30 2.58 -10.86
C GLU A 26 7.59 1.91 -11.40
N PHE A 27 8.64 1.90 -10.57
CA PHE A 27 9.98 1.37 -10.90
C PHE A 27 10.72 2.09 -12.05
N ARG A 28 10.19 3.20 -12.57
CA ARG A 28 10.87 4.02 -13.57
C ARG A 28 11.82 5.03 -12.92
N SER A 29 12.94 5.29 -13.58
CA SER A 29 13.79 6.43 -13.20
C SER A 29 13.12 7.76 -13.59
N PRO A 30 13.40 8.86 -12.87
CA PRO A 30 12.90 10.18 -13.26
C PRO A 30 13.24 10.57 -14.70
N SER A 31 14.47 10.29 -15.15
CA SER A 31 14.89 10.54 -16.54
C SER A 31 14.14 9.66 -17.54
N GLY A 32 13.80 8.43 -17.17
CA GLY A 32 12.99 7.55 -18.00
C GLY A 32 11.53 8.00 -18.10
N ILE A 33 10.97 8.57 -17.03
CA ILE A 33 9.63 9.16 -17.04
C ILE A 33 9.62 10.40 -17.94
N GLU A 34 10.62 11.27 -17.78
CA GLU A 34 10.75 12.49 -18.59
C GLU A 34 10.94 12.19 -20.08
N ALA A 35 11.77 11.20 -20.42
CA ALA A 35 12.00 10.82 -21.81
C ALA A 35 10.75 10.25 -22.51
N GLU A 36 9.89 9.52 -21.79
CA GLU A 36 8.71 8.88 -22.37
C GLU A 36 7.45 9.75 -22.30
N HIS A 37 7.24 10.45 -21.19
CA HIS A 37 6.00 11.17 -20.90
C HIS A 37 6.22 12.69 -20.71
N GLY A 38 7.46 13.16 -20.60
CA GLY A 38 7.77 14.51 -20.15
C GLY A 38 7.36 14.71 -18.69
N ARG A 39 6.10 15.08 -18.48
CA ARG A 39 5.48 15.17 -17.16
C ARG A 39 4.17 14.41 -17.13
N VAL A 40 4.05 13.46 -16.21
CA VAL A 40 2.77 12.79 -15.94
C VAL A 40 1.83 13.79 -15.30
N THR A 41 0.75 14.12 -16.01
CA THR A 41 -0.30 15.07 -15.59
C THR A 41 -1.71 14.51 -15.71
N GLU A 42 -1.85 13.36 -16.38
CA GLU A 42 -3.10 12.68 -16.65
C GLU A 42 -3.04 11.24 -16.14
N MET A 43 -4.21 10.64 -15.91
CA MET A 43 -4.30 9.23 -15.52
C MET A 43 -3.89 8.34 -16.70
N LEU A 44 -2.68 7.78 -16.64
CA LEU A 44 -2.17 6.88 -17.65
C LEU A 44 -2.59 5.43 -17.37
N GLY A 45 -2.78 4.64 -18.42
CA GLY A 45 -2.95 3.18 -18.33
C GLY A 45 -1.63 2.44 -18.48
N ASN A 46 -1.70 1.11 -18.50
CA ASN A 46 -0.58 0.19 -18.72
C ASN A 46 0.51 0.28 -17.61
N GLY A 47 1.79 0.38 -17.97
CA GLY A 47 2.91 0.33 -17.01
C GLY A 47 3.24 -1.08 -16.54
N ALA A 48 3.89 -1.18 -15.38
CA ALA A 48 4.36 -2.45 -14.79
C ALA A 48 3.23 -3.49 -14.63
N HIS A 49 2.02 -3.02 -14.34
CA HIS A 49 0.87 -3.85 -13.97
C HIS A 49 -0.15 -4.07 -15.11
N ARG A 50 0.02 -3.41 -16.26
CA ARG A 50 -0.90 -3.52 -17.43
C ARG A 50 -2.38 -3.22 -17.11
N GLN A 51 -2.64 -2.33 -16.14
CA GLN A 51 -4.00 -1.96 -15.74
C GLN A 51 -4.54 -0.74 -16.51
N PRO A 52 -5.87 -0.59 -16.64
CA PRO A 52 -6.49 0.61 -17.18
C PRO A 52 -6.08 1.92 -16.49
N ALA A 53 -6.34 3.04 -17.14
CA ALA A 53 -6.16 4.37 -16.55
C ALA A 53 -7.10 4.56 -15.34
N GLY A 54 -6.57 5.14 -14.26
CA GLY A 54 -7.34 5.39 -13.03
C GLY A 54 -7.48 4.19 -12.10
N THR A 55 -6.94 3.01 -12.44
CA THR A 55 -6.88 1.86 -11.54
C THR A 55 -5.90 2.12 -10.40
N VAL A 56 -6.37 1.98 -9.16
CA VAL A 56 -5.60 2.06 -7.90
C VAL A 56 -4.88 0.75 -7.58
N THR A 57 -3.90 0.77 -6.66
CA THR A 57 -3.10 -0.39 -6.21
C THR A 57 -3.43 -0.79 -4.76
N ASP A 58 -2.55 -1.61 -4.16
CA ASP A 58 -2.61 -2.01 -2.76
C ASP A 58 -2.62 -0.80 -1.80
N ASP A 59 -2.01 0.33 -2.16
CA ASP A 59 -2.03 1.56 -1.36
C ASP A 59 -3.46 1.99 -1.00
N THR A 60 -4.33 2.13 -2.02
CA THR A 60 -5.73 2.52 -1.79
C THR A 60 -6.56 1.37 -1.23
N GLU A 61 -6.40 0.15 -1.74
CA GLU A 61 -7.21 -0.99 -1.32
C GLU A 61 -7.00 -1.33 0.17
N MET A 62 -5.75 -1.29 0.65
CA MET A 62 -5.43 -1.50 2.07
C MET A 62 -5.87 -0.31 2.92
N ALA A 63 -5.76 0.93 2.44
CA ALA A 63 -6.29 2.08 3.16
C ALA A 63 -7.82 1.98 3.35
N LEU A 64 -8.55 1.47 2.35
CA LEU A 64 -9.98 1.19 2.47
C LEU A 64 -10.28 0.10 3.50
N CYS A 65 -9.46 -0.95 3.61
CA CYS A 65 -9.61 -1.94 4.68
C CYS A 65 -9.55 -1.29 6.07
N ILE A 66 -8.61 -0.36 6.28
CA ILE A 66 -8.50 0.41 7.53
C ILE A 66 -9.72 1.31 7.73
N ALA A 67 -10.13 2.06 6.70
CA ALA A 67 -11.27 2.97 6.80
C ALA A 67 -12.58 2.24 7.12
N HIS A 68 -12.83 1.09 6.48
CA HIS A 68 -13.99 0.25 6.77
C HIS A 68 -13.97 -0.27 8.21
N SER A 69 -12.81 -0.71 8.72
CA SER A 69 -12.67 -1.09 10.13
C SER A 69 -13.01 0.06 11.06
N LEU A 70 -12.44 1.25 10.85
CA LEU A 70 -12.71 2.41 11.71
C LEU A 70 -14.21 2.76 11.77
N VAL A 71 -14.90 2.71 10.62
CA VAL A 71 -16.33 3.00 10.53
C VAL A 71 -17.17 1.92 11.22
N GLU A 72 -16.90 0.65 10.94
CA GLU A 72 -17.71 -0.47 11.45
C GLU A 72 -17.44 -0.78 12.93
N ARG A 73 -16.21 -0.56 13.40
CA ARG A 73 -15.80 -0.81 14.79
C ARG A 73 -15.99 0.41 15.69
N GLY A 74 -16.22 1.59 15.11
CA GLY A 74 -16.34 2.85 15.85
C GLY A 74 -15.04 3.30 16.54
N GLY A 75 -13.90 2.80 16.07
CA GLY A 75 -12.59 3.03 16.68
C GLY A 75 -11.50 2.15 16.06
N PHE A 76 -10.26 2.31 16.53
CA PHE A 76 -9.13 1.52 16.04
C PHE A 76 -9.15 0.11 16.64
N ASP A 77 -9.32 -0.90 15.77
CA ASP A 77 -9.28 -2.32 16.12
C ASP A 77 -8.23 -3.02 15.23
N PRO A 78 -6.98 -3.22 15.71
CA PRO A 78 -5.92 -3.79 14.89
C PRO A 78 -6.15 -5.27 14.55
N GLY A 79 -6.96 -5.99 15.33
CA GLY A 79 -7.32 -7.36 15.02
C GLY A 79 -8.24 -7.42 13.80
N ASP A 80 -9.30 -6.60 13.82
CA ASP A 80 -10.23 -6.50 12.68
C ASP A 80 -9.55 -5.99 11.40
N ILE A 81 -8.62 -5.03 11.50
CA ILE A 81 -7.82 -4.58 10.34
C ILE A 81 -6.96 -5.73 9.78
N ALA A 82 -6.33 -6.52 10.64
CA ALA A 82 -5.53 -7.66 10.22
C ALA A 82 -6.36 -8.72 9.50
N ASP A 83 -7.57 -9.02 9.99
CA ASP A 83 -8.50 -9.95 9.36
C ASP A 83 -8.97 -9.43 7.99
N ARG A 84 -9.23 -8.12 7.86
CA ARG A 84 -9.55 -7.49 6.56
C ARG A 84 -8.40 -7.54 5.57
N PHE A 85 -7.17 -7.35 6.03
CA PHE A 85 -6.00 -7.53 5.16
C PHE A 85 -5.86 -8.97 4.67
N VAL A 86 -6.17 -9.97 5.51
CA VAL A 86 -6.21 -11.37 5.08
C VAL A 86 -7.30 -11.58 4.02
N GLY A 87 -8.52 -11.10 4.27
CA GLY A 87 -9.63 -11.20 3.30
C GLY A 87 -9.31 -10.51 1.96
N TRP A 88 -8.70 -9.32 2.01
CA TRP A 88 -8.22 -8.63 0.81
C TRP A 88 -7.15 -9.44 0.08
N TYR A 89 -6.14 -9.95 0.79
CA TYR A 89 -5.09 -10.79 0.21
C TYR A 89 -5.64 -12.05 -0.48
N GLU A 90 -6.63 -12.71 0.12
CA GLU A 90 -7.27 -13.90 -0.44
C GLU A 90 -8.15 -13.60 -1.66
N SER A 91 -8.63 -12.36 -1.82
CA SER A 91 -9.35 -11.92 -3.02
C SER A 91 -8.46 -11.86 -4.27
N GLY A 92 -7.13 -11.91 -4.10
CA GLY A 92 -6.16 -11.94 -5.17
C GLY A 92 -5.88 -10.57 -5.78
N PRO A 93 -5.35 -9.60 -5.00
CA PRO A 93 -5.01 -8.29 -5.52
C PRO A 93 -3.89 -8.42 -6.57
N PHE A 94 -3.97 -7.60 -7.62
CA PHE A 94 -3.00 -7.67 -8.71
C PHE A 94 -1.62 -7.15 -8.29
N ASP A 95 -1.58 -6.25 -7.31
CA ASP A 95 -0.37 -5.70 -6.72
C ASP A 95 -0.36 -5.88 -5.21
N ILE A 96 0.83 -6.14 -4.66
CA ILE A 96 1.08 -6.21 -3.22
C ILE A 96 2.59 -6.35 -3.00
N GLY A 97 3.14 -5.43 -2.22
CA GLY A 97 4.56 -5.44 -1.86
C GLY A 97 5.02 -6.75 -1.18
N SER A 98 6.25 -7.17 -1.44
CA SER A 98 6.78 -8.47 -0.95
C SER A 98 6.73 -8.64 0.57
N MET A 99 7.06 -7.59 1.34
CA MET A 99 6.99 -7.65 2.81
C MET A 99 5.55 -7.69 3.32
N THR A 100 4.66 -6.91 2.70
CA THR A 100 3.22 -6.92 2.99
C THR A 100 2.63 -8.30 2.73
N ARG A 101 2.90 -8.88 1.55
CA ARG A 101 2.51 -10.25 1.18
C ARG A 101 2.96 -11.29 2.22
N GLN A 102 4.22 -11.22 2.65
CA GLN A 102 4.75 -12.15 3.64
C GLN A 102 4.11 -11.95 5.02
N SER A 103 3.83 -10.71 5.41
CA SER A 103 3.23 -10.38 6.69
C SER A 103 1.78 -10.87 6.74
N ILE A 104 0.99 -10.60 5.70
CA ILE A 104 -0.40 -11.06 5.62
C ILE A 104 -0.48 -12.59 5.50
N ARG A 105 0.46 -13.23 4.79
CA ARG A 105 0.54 -14.70 4.79
C ARG A 105 0.72 -15.25 6.20
N ARG A 106 1.58 -14.62 7.02
CA ARG A 106 1.74 -15.03 8.44
C ARG A 106 0.48 -14.80 9.26
N LEU A 107 -0.23 -13.68 9.05
CA LEU A 107 -1.53 -13.43 9.67
C LEU A 107 -2.52 -14.54 9.36
N ARG A 108 -2.70 -14.86 8.07
CA ARG A 108 -3.56 -15.94 7.59
C ARG A 108 -3.18 -17.29 8.21
N ASP A 109 -1.89 -17.56 8.35
CA ASP A 109 -1.37 -18.80 8.94
C ASP A 109 -1.41 -18.81 10.48
N GLY A 110 -2.07 -17.82 11.12
CA GLY A 110 -2.35 -17.78 12.56
C GLY A 110 -1.33 -17.02 13.41
N THR A 111 -0.38 -16.32 12.80
CA THR A 111 0.53 -15.43 13.56
C THR A 111 -0.23 -14.20 14.03
N SER A 112 -0.05 -13.80 15.29
CA SER A 112 -0.72 -12.60 15.83
C SER A 112 -0.36 -11.35 15.03
N TRP A 113 -1.30 -10.41 14.96
CA TRP A 113 -1.08 -9.11 14.31
C TRP A 113 0.08 -8.31 14.91
N THR A 114 0.38 -8.53 16.19
CA THR A 114 1.53 -7.95 16.88
C THR A 114 2.88 -8.51 16.41
N ALA A 115 2.92 -9.74 15.88
CA ALA A 115 4.17 -10.44 15.55
C ALA A 115 4.39 -10.62 14.04
N ALA A 116 3.33 -10.66 13.23
CA ALA A 116 3.42 -11.00 11.81
C ALA A 116 4.36 -10.06 11.04
N GLY A 117 4.14 -8.74 11.13
CA GLY A 117 4.99 -7.75 10.47
C GLY A 117 6.41 -7.70 11.05
N GLN A 118 6.53 -7.69 12.38
CA GLN A 118 7.82 -7.66 13.07
C GLN A 118 8.70 -8.84 12.64
N SER A 119 8.16 -10.05 12.66
CA SER A 119 8.93 -11.25 12.35
C SER A 119 9.35 -11.34 10.87
N VAL A 120 8.59 -10.74 9.95
CA VAL A 120 9.00 -10.58 8.54
C VAL A 120 10.14 -9.58 8.45
N TRP A 121 9.99 -8.39 9.04
CA TRP A 121 11.04 -7.38 9.08
C TRP A 121 12.34 -7.92 9.66
N GLU A 122 12.25 -8.66 10.76
CA GLU A 122 13.38 -9.27 11.45
C GLU A 122 14.17 -10.25 10.60
N SER A 123 13.49 -10.94 9.67
CA SER A 123 14.08 -11.87 8.72
C SER A 123 14.52 -11.23 7.40
N SER A 124 14.21 -9.94 7.20
CA SER A 124 14.44 -9.25 5.94
C SER A 124 15.94 -8.96 5.69
N PRO A 125 16.39 -8.94 4.43
CA PRO A 125 17.74 -8.48 4.07
C PRO A 125 17.99 -7.02 4.50
N VAL A 126 16.95 -6.19 4.53
CA VAL A 126 17.02 -4.78 4.91
C VAL A 126 17.55 -4.62 6.34
N ARG A 127 17.00 -5.40 7.29
CA ARG A 127 17.50 -5.39 8.67
C ARG A 127 18.95 -5.89 8.75
N ARG A 128 19.32 -6.95 8.00
CA ARG A 128 20.69 -7.48 8.02
C ARG A 128 21.73 -6.42 7.64
N GLY A 129 21.40 -5.55 6.69
CA GLY A 129 22.25 -4.42 6.28
C GLY A 129 22.27 -3.22 7.24
N GLN A 130 21.36 -3.15 8.22
CA GLN A 130 21.26 -2.10 9.24
C GLN A 130 21.90 -2.49 10.58
N THR A 131 22.28 -3.76 10.75
CA THR A 131 23.04 -4.19 11.94
C THR A 131 24.40 -3.50 11.87
N PRO A 132 24.82 -2.71 12.88
CA PRO A 132 26.18 -2.21 12.93
C PRO A 132 27.13 -3.40 12.82
N ALA A 133 28.22 -3.26 12.07
CA ALA A 133 29.32 -4.21 12.13
C ALA A 133 29.93 -4.16 13.54
N THR A 134 29.32 -4.83 14.51
CA THR A 134 29.96 -5.11 15.80
C THR A 134 30.99 -6.18 15.54
N GLY A 135 32.23 -5.75 15.31
CA GLY A 135 33.36 -6.65 15.09
C GLY A 135 34.65 -5.94 14.73
N ALA A 136 35.26 -5.26 15.71
CA ALA A 136 36.70 -5.30 16.01
C ALA A 136 36.93 -4.67 17.40
#